data_AF-A0A925JEM7-F1
#
_entry.id   AF-A0A925JEM7-F1
#
_cell.length_a   1.000
_cell.length_b   1.000
_cell.length_c   1.000
_cell.angle_alpha   90.00
_cell.angle_beta   90.00
_cell.angle_gamma   90.00
#
_symmetry.space_group_name_H-M   'P 1'
#
loop_
_entity.id
_entity.type
_entity.pdbx_description
1 polymer ?
#
loop_
_entity_poly.entity_id
_entity_poly.type
_entity_poly.pdbx_seq_one_letter_code
_entity_poly.pdbx_strand_id
1 'polypeptide(L)' 'GRRVYLEILGFWTPQHLKARMEEFAHSGMRNFIIAAWDELRGSREPPARVPPNVITFKRSLDPAIVELTIEKLLSDEE' A
#
# COMPACT_ATOMS: atom_id res chain seq x y z
N GLY A 1 -9.19 -9.36 -18.43
CA GLY A 1 -7.88 -9.34 -17.75
C GLY A 1 -8.05 -8.73 -16.37
N ARG A 2 -7.30 -9.22 -15.38
CA ARG A 2 -7.31 -8.68 -14.00
C ARG A 2 -6.56 -7.34 -13.97
N ARG A 3 -7.02 -6.39 -13.15
CA ARG A 3 -6.40 -5.05 -12.99
C ARG A 3 -6.15 -4.80 -11.52
N VAL A 4 -4.94 -4.35 -11.18
CA VAL A 4 -4.58 -3.93 -9.82
C VAL A 4 -4.03 -2.51 -9.92
N TYR A 5 -4.48 -1.62 -9.04
CA TYR A 5 -4.05 -0.23 -8.97
C TYR A 5 -2.86 -0.09 -8.02
N LEU A 6 -1.80 0.59 -8.45
CA LEU A 6 -0.64 0.91 -7.61
C LEU A 6 -0.61 2.41 -7.35
N GLU A 7 -0.70 2.80 -6.08
CA GLU A 7 -0.52 4.17 -5.62
C GLU A 7 0.84 4.31 -4.92
N ILE A 8 1.64 5.30 -5.31
CA ILE A 8 2.96 5.56 -4.71
C ILE A 8 2.86 6.84 -3.87
N LEU A 9 3.07 6.70 -2.56
CA LEU A 9 3.09 7.81 -1.62
C LEU A 9 4.53 8.26 -1.38
N GLY A 10 4.83 9.50 -1.79
CA GLY A 10 6.06 10.20 -1.42
C GLY A 10 6.02 10.63 0.04
N PHE A 11 5.48 11.82 0.33
CA PHE A 11 5.28 12.26 1.71
C PHE A 11 4.00 11.67 2.31
N TRP A 12 4.12 11.07 3.49
CA TRP A 12 2.97 10.48 4.18
C TRP A 12 3.18 10.43 5.70
N THR A 13 2.07 10.26 6.43
CA THR A 13 2.03 9.99 7.87
C THR A 13 1.19 8.74 8.13
N PRO A 14 1.33 8.06 9.29
CA PRO A 14 0.47 6.92 9.64
C PRO A 14 -1.04 7.25 9.55
N GLN A 15 -1.43 8.47 9.93
CA GLN A 15 -2.82 8.95 9.84
C GLN A 15 -3.26 9.13 8.39
N HIS A 16 -2.42 9.70 7.53
CA HIS A 16 -2.70 9.82 6.10
C HIS A 16 -2.86 8.43 5.44
N LEU A 17 -1.94 7.50 5.71
CA LEU A 17 -2.03 6.13 5.19
C LEU A 17 -3.31 5.44 5.65
N LYS A 18 -3.67 5.59 6.93
CA LYS A 18 -4.92 5.04 7.48
C LYS A 18 -6.15 5.62 6.79
N ALA A 19 -6.23 6.94 6.64
CA ALA A 19 -7.34 7.59 5.96
C ALA A 19 -7.46 7.12 4.50
N ARG A 20 -6.33 6.98 3.80
CA ARG A 20 -6.31 6.52 2.41
C ARG A 20 -6.80 5.07 2.26
N MET A 21 -6.40 4.20 3.18
CA MET A 21 -6.90 2.83 3.27
C MET A 21 -8.41 2.78 3.53
N GLU A 22 -8.91 3.65 4.43
CA GLU A 22 -10.34 3.76 4.71
C GLU A 22 -11.13 4.24 3.49
N GLU A 23 -10.63 5.21 2.73
CA GLU A 23 -11.26 5.65 1.47
C GLU A 23 -11.42 4.49 0.48
N PHE A 24 -10.38 3.69 0.28
CA PHE A 24 -10.47 2.54 -0.62
C PHE A 24 -11.46 1.48 -0.10
N ALA A 25 -11.42 1.17 1.19
CA ALA A 25 -12.38 0.26 1.81
C ALA A 25 -13.83 0.73 1.65
N HIS A 26 -14.12 2.03 1.88
CA HIS A 26 -15.46 2.59 1.71
C HIS A 26 -15.94 2.60 0.24
N SER A 27 -15.01 2.73 -0.72
CA SER A 27 -15.34 2.64 -2.14
C SER A 27 -15.59 1.22 -2.65
N GLY A 28 -15.36 0.20 -1.80
CA GLY A 28 -15.43 -1.21 -2.20
C GLY A 28 -14.27 -1.64 -3.11
N MET A 29 -13.29 -0.78 -3.32
CA MET A 29 -12.08 -1.08 -4.08
C MET A 29 -11.19 -2.01 -3.25
N ARG A 30 -10.94 -3.23 -3.76
CA ARG A 30 -10.11 -4.25 -3.10
C ARG A 30 -8.81 -4.55 -3.85
N ASN A 31 -8.78 -4.22 -5.14
CA ASN A 31 -7.69 -4.50 -6.06
C ASN A 31 -6.67 -3.35 -6.11
N PHE A 32 -6.11 -2.97 -4.96
CA PHE A 32 -5.15 -1.87 -4.87
C PHE A 32 -3.95 -2.20 -3.98
N ILE A 33 -2.82 -1.57 -4.29
CA ILE A 33 -1.57 -1.60 -3.53
C ILE A 33 -1.15 -0.17 -3.25
N ILE A 34 -0.76 0.12 -2.01
CA ILE A 34 -0.13 1.39 -1.64
C ILE A 34 1.36 1.15 -1.38
N ALA A 35 2.23 1.79 -2.15
CA ALA A 35 3.67 1.80 -1.91
C ALA A 35 4.06 3.12 -1.21
N ALA A 36 4.54 3.05 0.02
CA ALA A 36 4.87 4.23 0.83
C ALA A 36 6.40 4.38 1.00
N TRP A 37 6.93 5.55 0.63
CA TRP A 37 8.34 5.87 0.77
C TRP A 37 8.69 6.17 2.23
N ASP A 38 9.36 5.25 2.90
CA ASP A 38 9.66 5.30 4.34
C ASP A 38 10.57 6.48 4.73
N GLU A 39 11.54 6.87 3.89
CA GLU A 39 12.43 8.02 4.17
C GLU A 39 11.71 9.37 4.08
N LEU A 40 10.58 9.44 3.36
CA LEU A 40 9.73 10.64 3.27
C LEU A 40 8.56 10.60 4.25
N ARG A 41 8.61 9.70 5.24
CA ARG A 41 7.60 9.62 6.30
C ARG A 41 7.69 10.85 7.21
N GLY A 42 6.65 11.67 7.20
CA GLY A 42 6.52 12.88 8.01
C GLY A 42 6.15 12.65 9.47
N SER A 43 6.43 11.47 10.03
CA SER A 43 6.13 11.13 11.43
C SER A 43 7.17 10.19 12.04
N ARG A 44 7.42 10.39 13.34
CA ARG A 44 8.25 9.51 14.17
C ARG A 44 7.45 8.39 14.82
N GLU A 45 6.12 8.48 14.79
CA GLU A 45 5.23 7.45 15.31
C GLU A 45 5.29 6.22 14.38
N PRO A 46 5.56 5.02 14.93
CA PRO A 46 5.53 3.81 14.13
C PRO A 46 4.08 3.50 13.70
N PRO A 47 3.85 3.02 12.47
CA PRO A 47 2.53 2.51 12.10
C PRO A 47 2.21 1.29 12.96
N ALA A 48 1.05 1.31 13.62
CA ALA A 48 0.64 0.25 14.56
C ALA A 48 0.57 -1.14 13.90
N ARG A 49 0.18 -1.20 12.62
CA ARG A 49 0.21 -2.39 11.78
C ARG A 49 0.21 -1.97 10.31
N VAL A 50 1.11 -2.52 9.51
CA VAL A 50 1.11 -2.30 8.06
C VAL A 50 0.17 -3.33 7.42
N PRO A 51 -0.88 -2.90 6.70
CA PRO A 51 -1.79 -3.81 5.99
C PRO A 51 -1.07 -4.62 4.90
N PRO A 52 -1.58 -5.81 4.52
CA PRO A 52 -0.94 -6.70 3.54
C PRO A 52 -0.83 -6.10 2.13
N ASN A 53 -1.70 -5.15 1.79
CA ASN A 53 -1.72 -4.41 0.54
C ASN A 53 -0.89 -3.10 0.59
N VAL A 54 -0.05 -2.93 1.61
CA VAL A 54 0.86 -1.80 1.76
C VAL A 54 2.30 -2.28 1.71
N ILE A 55 3.10 -1.68 0.82
CA ILE A 55 4.54 -1.91 0.67
C ILE A 55 5.28 -0.68 1.17
N THR A 56 6.07 -0.79 2.24
CA THR A 56 6.99 0.28 2.63
C THR A 56 8.35 0.09 1.95
N PHE A 57 8.82 1.10 1.22
CA PHE A 57 10.11 1.05 0.52
C PHE A 57 10.97 2.26 0.89
N LYS A 58 12.29 2.17 0.73
CA LYS A 58 13.21 3.28 0.99
C LYS A 58 13.57 3.97 -0.32
N ARG A 59 14.67 3.57 -0.96
CA ARG A 59 15.19 4.26 -2.15
C ARG A 59 14.43 3.96 -3.44
N SER A 60 13.96 2.73 -3.59
CA SER A 60 13.28 2.26 -4.81
C SER A 60 12.26 1.20 -4.45
N LEU A 61 11.14 1.19 -5.17
CA LEU A 61 10.15 0.13 -5.08
C LEU A 61 10.65 -1.09 -5.87
N ASP A 62 10.82 -2.22 -5.19
CA ASP A 62 11.23 -3.48 -5.81
C ASP A 62 10.07 -4.08 -6.62
N PRO A 63 10.21 -4.25 -7.95
CA PRO A 63 9.17 -4.85 -8.79
C PRO A 63 8.77 -6.26 -8.35
N ALA A 64 9.70 -7.05 -7.81
CA ALA A 64 9.40 -8.42 -7.37
C ALA A 64 8.45 -8.43 -6.17
N ILE A 65 8.59 -7.46 -5.25
CA ILE A 65 7.66 -7.32 -4.11
C ILE A 65 6.27 -6.90 -4.60
N VAL A 66 6.20 -6.04 -5.63
CA VAL A 66 4.93 -5.65 -6.25
C VAL A 66 4.25 -6.87 -6.86
N GLU A 67 4.97 -7.68 -7.64
CA GLU A 67 4.44 -8.90 -8.25
C GLU A 67 3.91 -9.88 -7.21
N LEU A 68 4.70 -10.19 -6.17
CA LEU A 68 4.28 -11.06 -5.07
C LEU A 68 3.04 -10.53 -4.32
N THR A 69 2.90 -9.22 -4.21
CA THR A 69 1.74 -8.59 -3.56
C THR A 69 0.50 -8.69 -4.44
N ILE A 70 0.67 -8.51 -5.76
CA ILE A 70 -0.40 -8.72 -6.74
C ILE A 70 -0.88 -10.17 -6.69
N GLU A 71 0.03 -11.14 -6.71
CA GLU A 71 -0.33 -12.57 -6.66
C GLU A 71 -1.16 -12.91 -5.43
N LYS A 72 -0.74 -12.44 -4.24
CA LYS A 72 -1.50 -12.63 -3.00
C LYS A 72 -2.89 -12.01 -3.05
N LEU A 73 -3.00 -10.77 -3.52
CA LEU A 73 -4.29 -10.09 -3.65
C LEU A 73 -5.24 -10.85 -4.58
N LEU A 74 -4.71 -11.39 -5.68
CA LEU A 74 -5.50 -12.12 -6.66
C LEU A 74 -5.90 -13.52 -6.21
N SER A 75 -5.12 -14.15 -5.31
CA SER A 75 -5.48 -15.43 -4.69
C SER A 75 -6.52 -15.29 -3.59
N ASP A 76 -6.56 -14.15 -2.89
CA ASP A 76 -7.57 -13.87 -1.84
C ASP A 76 -8.96 -13.50 -2.43
N GLU A 77 -9.05 -13.24 -3.74
CA GLU A 77 -10.29 -12.93 -4.46
C GLU A 77 -11.03 -14.18 -5.02
N GLU A 78 -10.38 -15.35 -5.06
CA GLU A 78 -10.95 -16.63 -5.53
C GLU A 78 -11.61 -17.43 -4.39
#